data_AF-A0A9R0BNF1-F1
#
_entry.id   AF-A0A9R0BNF1-F1
#
_cell.length_a   1.000
_cell.length_b   1.000
_cell.length_c   1.000
_cell.angle_alpha   90.00
_cell.angle_beta   90.00
_cell.angle_gamma   90.00
#
_symmetry.space_group_name_H-M   'P 1'
#
loop_
_entity.id
_entity.type
_entity.pdbx_description
1 polymer ?
#
loop_
_entity_poly.entity_id
_entity_poly.type
_entity_poly.pdbx_seq_one_letter_code
_entity_poly.pdbx_strand_id
1 'polypeptide(L)'
;MEGLGFYAAALSGSSYQRIGFGKLDPIEVIADGDWISYKQAQDTLTVIRNFLNSFDWRNASEMERANRAAKLVTEAKYVDSKYCNIVYGNLVDKRGVCGSFASSFHLLTRLMGMDSLSILNPSLNHAWNYIQIDGKWYRSDGSEISAFGGALDFDYRKLKDATREMTTYYDAKALSILGFNQ
;
A
#
# COMPACT_ATOMS: atom_id res chain seq x y z
N MET A 1 -2.01 12.46 1.38
CA MET A 1 -1.42 11.37 2.17
C MET A 1 -1.15 11.89 3.57
N GLU A 2 -2.16 11.83 4.44
CA GLU A 2 -1.90 11.93 5.89
C GLU A 2 -1.11 10.67 6.28
N GLY A 3 0.02 10.87 6.96
CA GLY A 3 1.10 9.89 7.00
C GLY A 3 0.74 8.62 7.79
N LEU A 4 1.32 7.50 7.36
CA LEU A 4 1.28 6.16 7.98
C LEU A 4 1.58 6.12 9.50
N GLY A 5 2.00 7.24 10.09
CA GLY A 5 2.33 7.37 11.50
C GLY A 5 1.18 7.05 12.46
N PHE A 6 -0.09 7.22 12.06
CA PHE A 6 -1.22 6.82 12.90
C PHE A 6 -1.38 5.28 12.96
N TYR A 7 -1.14 4.56 11.86
CA TYR A 7 -1.11 3.08 11.90
C TYR A 7 0.04 2.59 12.77
N ALA A 8 1.23 3.19 12.63
CA ALA A 8 2.37 2.83 13.46
C ALA A 8 2.09 3.08 14.96
N ALA A 9 1.51 4.24 15.29
CA ALA A 9 1.13 4.59 16.66
C ALA A 9 0.08 3.61 17.24
N ALA A 10 -0.97 3.28 16.48
CA ALA A 10 -1.97 2.30 16.90
C ALA A 10 -1.38 0.90 17.12
N LEU A 11 -0.44 0.48 16.26
CA LEU A 11 0.20 -0.83 16.36
C LEU A 11 1.17 -0.90 17.56
N SER A 12 1.85 0.19 17.89
CA SER A 12 2.77 0.28 19.05
C SER A 12 2.07 0.55 20.38
N GLY A 13 0.76 0.82 20.39
CA GLY A 13 0.03 1.26 21.58
C GLY A 13 0.41 2.67 22.05
N SER A 14 0.99 3.48 21.17
CA SER A 14 1.40 4.86 21.45
C SER A 14 0.33 5.85 20.98
N SER A 15 0.23 7.00 21.64
CA SER A 15 -0.61 8.11 21.15
C SER A 15 -0.04 8.68 19.84
N TYR A 16 -0.90 9.11 18.91
CA TYR A 16 -0.47 9.82 17.71
C TYR A 16 -0.34 11.32 17.99
N GLN A 17 0.77 11.94 17.58
CA GLN A 17 0.99 13.38 17.72
C GLN A 17 0.74 14.06 16.38
N ARG A 18 -0.28 14.93 16.32
CA ARG A 18 -0.62 15.70 15.11
C ARG A 18 -0.35 17.18 15.37
N ILE A 19 0.46 17.80 14.50
CA ILE A 19 0.77 19.24 14.57
C ILE A 19 -0.56 20.02 14.54
N GLY A 20 -0.77 20.90 15.52
CA GLY A 20 -1.99 21.71 15.64
C GLY A 20 -3.17 21.03 16.34
N PHE A 21 -3.11 19.72 16.61
CA PHE A 21 -4.19 18.96 17.26
C PHE A 21 -3.75 18.19 18.52
N GLY A 22 -2.45 18.14 18.82
CA GLY A 22 -1.92 17.51 20.02
C GLY A 22 -1.92 15.98 19.97
N LYS A 23 -2.10 15.34 21.13
CA LYS A 23 -2.19 13.87 21.27
C LYS A 23 -3.59 13.41 20.88
N LEU A 24 -3.67 12.50 19.91
CA LEU A 24 -4.89 11.89 19.43
C LEU A 24 -4.86 10.37 19.64
N ASP A 25 -6.03 9.76 19.80
CA ASP A 25 -6.18 8.31 19.66
C ASP A 25 -5.95 7.95 18.18
N PRO A 26 -4.89 7.18 17.85
CA PRO A 26 -4.63 6.80 16.47
C PRO A 26 -5.75 5.97 15.83
N ILE A 27 -6.56 5.25 16.62
CA ILE A 27 -7.68 4.45 16.10
C ILE A 27 -8.82 5.37 15.65
N GLU A 28 -9.11 6.44 16.41
CA GLU A 28 -10.07 7.46 16.00
C GLU A 28 -9.60 8.17 14.72
N VAL A 29 -8.30 8.50 14.63
CA VAL A 29 -7.74 9.12 13.42
C VAL A 29 -7.91 8.22 12.18
N ILE A 30 -7.70 6.91 12.32
CA ILE A 30 -7.96 5.95 11.23
C ILE A 30 -9.45 5.93 10.88
N ALA A 31 -10.32 5.80 11.89
CA ALA A 31 -11.76 5.70 11.70
C ALA A 31 -12.33 6.93 10.97
N ASP A 32 -11.96 8.13 11.43
CA ASP A 32 -12.40 9.39 10.86
C ASP A 32 -11.83 9.63 9.46
N GLY A 33 -10.55 9.30 9.25
CA GLY A 33 -9.88 9.46 7.96
C GLY A 33 -10.44 8.56 6.85
N ASP A 34 -10.87 7.35 7.22
CA ASP A 34 -11.44 6.36 6.30
C ASP A 34 -12.99 6.38 6.28
N TRP A 35 -13.64 7.23 7.09
CA TRP A 35 -15.10 7.25 7.33
C TRP A 35 -15.67 5.85 7.66
N ILE A 36 -14.98 5.14 8.53
CA ILE A 36 -15.38 3.84 9.08
C ILE A 36 -15.62 3.95 10.57
N SER A 37 -16.30 2.96 11.16
CA SER A 37 -16.44 2.89 12.61
C SER A 37 -15.12 2.59 13.31
N TYR A 38 -15.00 2.99 14.58
CA TYR A 38 -13.88 2.61 15.44
C TYR A 38 -13.62 1.10 15.44
N LYS A 39 -14.68 0.29 15.46
CA LYS A 39 -14.59 -1.18 15.39
C LYS A 39 -13.97 -1.65 14.07
N GLN A 40 -14.37 -1.06 12.95
CA GLN A 40 -13.77 -1.37 11.64
C GLN A 40 -12.30 -0.96 11.57
N ALA A 41 -11.91 0.17 12.17
CA ALA A 41 -10.50 0.54 12.30
C ALA A 41 -9.71 -0.48 13.14
N GLN A 42 -10.27 -0.97 14.25
CA GLN A 42 -9.69 -2.05 15.05
C GLN A 42 -9.55 -3.37 14.27
N ASP A 43 -10.55 -3.70 13.44
CA ASP A 43 -10.50 -4.90 12.60
C ASP A 43 -9.38 -4.79 11.54
N THR A 44 -9.22 -3.62 10.92
CA THR A 44 -8.08 -3.33 10.03
C THR A 44 -6.74 -3.53 10.75
N LEU A 45 -6.60 -2.94 11.95
CA LEU A 45 -5.39 -3.09 12.76
C LEU A 45 -5.13 -4.54 13.17
N THR A 46 -6.19 -5.32 13.40
CA THR A 46 -6.09 -6.75 13.74
C THR A 46 -5.52 -7.54 12.56
N VAL A 47 -6.02 -7.32 11.33
CA VAL A 47 -5.47 -7.96 10.13
C VAL A 47 -4.01 -7.60 9.93
N ILE A 48 -3.65 -6.31 10.06
CA ILE A 48 -2.26 -5.85 9.91
C ILE A 48 -1.36 -6.46 10.99
N ARG A 49 -1.78 -6.45 12.25
CA ARG A 49 -1.02 -7.04 13.36
C ARG A 49 -0.80 -8.53 13.16
N ASN A 50 -1.83 -9.26 12.74
CA ASN A 50 -1.72 -10.70 12.45
C ASN A 50 -0.74 -10.96 11.32
N PHE A 51 -0.79 -10.17 10.25
CA PHE A 51 0.20 -10.25 9.16
C PHE A 51 1.62 -9.99 9.67
N LEU A 52 1.85 -8.91 10.41
CA LEU A 52 3.17 -8.57 10.97
C LEU A 52 3.68 -9.59 12.00
N ASN A 53 2.82 -10.42 12.56
CA ASN A 53 3.21 -11.51 13.48
C ASN A 53 3.23 -12.90 12.81
N SER A 54 2.91 -13.00 11.51
CA SER A 54 2.75 -14.28 10.81
C SER A 54 4.06 -14.88 10.27
N PHE A 55 5.16 -14.13 10.30
CA PHE A 55 6.42 -14.53 9.68
C PHE A 55 7.62 -13.88 10.35
N ASP A 56 8.80 -14.48 10.16
CA ASP A 56 10.07 -13.87 10.59
C ASP A 56 10.49 -12.77 9.62
N TRP A 57 9.82 -11.62 9.73
CA TRP A 57 10.06 -10.48 8.86
C TRP A 57 11.45 -9.89 9.01
N ARG A 58 12.12 -10.08 10.15
CA ARG A 58 13.46 -9.53 10.38
C ARG A 58 14.49 -10.22 9.49
N ASN A 59 14.35 -11.53 9.31
CA ASN A 59 15.28 -12.34 8.51
C ASN A 59 14.77 -12.61 7.08
N ALA A 60 13.53 -12.24 6.76
CA ALA A 60 12.98 -12.32 5.42
C ALA A 60 13.72 -11.40 4.43
N SER A 61 13.97 -11.88 3.20
CA SER A 61 14.43 -11.04 2.10
C SER A 61 13.37 -9.99 1.73
N GLU A 62 13.80 -8.89 1.11
CA GLU A 62 12.89 -7.86 0.61
C GLU A 62 11.90 -8.44 -0.41
N MET A 63 12.37 -9.35 -1.28
CA MET A 63 11.51 -10.04 -2.23
C MET A 63 10.40 -10.85 -1.54
N GLU A 64 10.73 -11.58 -0.46
CA GLU A 64 9.75 -12.37 0.28
C GLU A 64 8.72 -11.46 0.99
N ARG A 65 9.18 -10.34 1.57
CA ARG A 65 8.31 -9.33 2.17
C ARG A 65 7.33 -8.77 1.15
N ALA A 66 7.82 -8.33 -0.02
CA ALA A 66 7.01 -7.79 -1.10
C ALA A 66 5.99 -8.82 -1.62
N ASN A 67 6.42 -10.06 -1.86
CA ASN A 67 5.54 -11.14 -2.34
C ASN A 67 4.41 -11.44 -1.37
N ARG A 68 4.69 -11.48 -0.06
CA ARG A 68 3.66 -11.74 0.95
C ARG A 68 2.68 -10.59 1.10
N ALA A 69 3.15 -9.34 1.07
CA ALA A 69 2.27 -8.18 1.04
C ALA A 69 1.38 -8.19 -0.21
N ALA A 70 1.98 -8.45 -1.38
CA ALA A 70 1.24 -8.53 -2.64
C ALA A 70 0.18 -9.64 -2.58
N LYS A 71 0.55 -10.82 -2.09
CA LYS A 71 -0.37 -11.94 -1.88
C LYS A 71 -1.57 -11.53 -1.03
N LEU A 72 -1.33 -10.94 0.15
CA LEU A 72 -2.41 -10.53 1.06
C LEU A 72 -3.37 -9.52 0.42
N VAL A 73 -2.85 -8.50 -0.29
CA VAL A 73 -3.72 -7.49 -0.92
C VAL A 73 -4.49 -8.04 -2.12
N THR A 74 -3.92 -9.02 -2.83
CA THR A 74 -4.58 -9.68 -3.98
C THR A 74 -5.61 -10.73 -3.57
N GLU A 75 -5.77 -11.04 -2.29
CA GLU A 75 -6.92 -11.82 -1.80
C GLU A 75 -8.24 -11.05 -1.96
N ALA A 76 -8.19 -9.72 -2.04
CA ALA A 76 -9.36 -8.91 -2.32
C ALA A 76 -9.80 -9.03 -3.78
N LYS A 77 -11.12 -9.01 -4.00
CA LYS A 77 -11.69 -8.97 -5.34
C LYS A 77 -11.73 -7.53 -5.85
N TYR A 78 -11.32 -7.33 -7.11
CA TYR A 78 -11.52 -6.05 -7.80
C TYR A 78 -13.02 -5.82 -8.05
N VAL A 79 -13.62 -4.92 -7.29
CA VAL A 79 -15.05 -4.57 -7.36
C VAL A 79 -15.28 -3.21 -6.72
N ASP A 80 -16.16 -2.41 -7.34
CA ASP A 80 -16.65 -1.17 -6.75
C ASP A 80 -17.66 -1.47 -5.63
N SER A 81 -17.44 -0.89 -4.45
CA SER A 81 -18.22 -1.13 -3.22
C SER A 81 -18.05 0.03 -2.23
N LYS A 82 -18.87 0.07 -1.17
CA LYS A 82 -18.88 1.15 -0.17
C LYS A 82 -17.50 1.53 0.38
N TYR A 83 -16.60 0.55 0.52
CA TYR A 83 -15.27 0.74 1.10
C TYR A 83 -14.14 0.48 0.10
N CYS A 84 -14.45 0.43 -1.20
CA CYS A 84 -13.54 -0.09 -2.22
C CYS A 84 -12.25 0.74 -2.40
N ASN A 85 -12.19 1.97 -1.88
CA ASN A 85 -11.06 2.88 -2.03
C ASN A 85 -10.14 2.97 -0.81
N ILE A 86 -10.43 2.27 0.29
CA ILE A 86 -9.68 2.35 1.55
C ILE A 86 -9.08 1.02 1.98
N VAL A 87 -8.11 1.06 2.89
CA VAL A 87 -7.40 -0.13 3.41
C VAL A 87 -8.36 -1.15 4.02
N TYR A 88 -9.39 -0.68 4.74
CA TYR A 88 -10.42 -1.56 5.30
C TYR A 88 -11.11 -2.41 4.22
N GLY A 89 -11.45 -1.80 3.07
CA GLY A 89 -12.08 -2.52 1.96
C GLY A 89 -11.22 -3.67 1.47
N ASN A 90 -9.94 -3.40 1.22
CA ASN A 90 -9.02 -4.41 0.70
C ASN A 90 -8.69 -5.50 1.74
N LEU A 91 -8.27 -5.10 2.95
CA LEU A 91 -7.74 -6.06 3.93
C LEU A 91 -8.83 -6.80 4.73
N VAL A 92 -9.97 -6.15 4.99
CA VAL A 92 -11.03 -6.69 5.85
C VAL A 92 -12.25 -7.12 5.02
N ASP A 93 -12.83 -6.24 4.22
CA ASP A 93 -14.01 -6.56 3.38
C ASP A 93 -13.66 -7.44 2.15
N LYS A 94 -12.35 -7.59 1.85
CA LYS A 94 -11.83 -8.34 0.71
C LYS A 94 -12.40 -7.86 -0.63
N ARG A 95 -12.62 -6.56 -0.76
CA ARG A 95 -13.17 -5.89 -1.95
C ARG A 95 -12.51 -4.53 -2.16
N GLY A 96 -12.16 -4.21 -3.40
CA GLY A 96 -11.48 -2.95 -3.67
C GLY A 96 -11.44 -2.53 -5.13
N VAL A 97 -11.07 -1.28 -5.36
CA VAL A 97 -10.56 -0.76 -6.63
C VAL A 97 -9.11 -0.29 -6.44
N CYS A 98 -8.46 0.17 -7.51
CA CYS A 98 -7.02 0.46 -7.56
C CYS A 98 -6.48 1.22 -6.33
N GLY A 99 -7.21 2.22 -5.82
CA GLY A 99 -6.83 3.00 -4.63
C GLY A 99 -6.63 2.16 -3.36
N SER A 100 -7.50 1.20 -3.07
CA SER A 100 -7.37 0.37 -1.85
C SER A 100 -6.27 -0.69 -1.98
N PHE A 101 -6.07 -1.27 -3.16
CA PHE A 101 -4.95 -2.16 -3.43
C PHE A 101 -3.62 -1.41 -3.25
N ALA A 102 -3.50 -0.24 -3.87
CA ALA A 102 -2.27 0.55 -3.83
C ALA A 102 -1.93 1.07 -2.42
N SER A 103 -2.93 1.56 -1.68
CA SER A 103 -2.74 2.04 -0.30
C SER A 103 -2.44 0.91 0.68
N SER A 104 -3.08 -0.25 0.54
CA SER A 104 -2.84 -1.41 1.42
C SER A 104 -1.45 -2.01 1.20
N PHE A 105 -1.03 -2.17 -0.06
CA PHE A 105 0.31 -2.68 -0.38
C PHE A 105 1.39 -1.72 0.11
N HIS A 106 1.20 -0.42 -0.11
CA HIS A 106 2.08 0.61 0.42
C HIS A 106 2.18 0.56 1.95
N LEU A 107 1.04 0.49 2.65
CA LEU A 107 1.02 0.42 4.11
C LEU A 107 1.79 -0.80 4.64
N LEU A 108 1.49 -2.00 4.13
CA LEU A 108 2.14 -3.23 4.59
C LEU A 108 3.65 -3.23 4.34
N THR A 109 4.08 -2.82 3.14
CA THR A 109 5.50 -2.79 2.78
C THR A 109 6.29 -1.74 3.57
N ARG A 110 5.70 -0.56 3.79
CA ARG A 110 6.32 0.48 4.65
C ARG A 110 6.41 0.03 6.11
N LEU A 111 5.40 -0.67 6.65
CA LEU A 111 5.46 -1.24 8.00
C LEU A 111 6.54 -2.32 8.17
N MET A 112 6.91 -2.99 7.07
CA MET A 112 8.04 -3.94 7.02
C MET A 112 9.40 -3.28 6.71
N GLY A 113 9.45 -1.94 6.70
CA GLY A 113 10.66 -1.15 6.51
C GLY A 113 11.13 -1.07 5.05
N MET A 114 10.30 -1.43 4.08
CA MET A 114 10.66 -1.37 2.67
C MET A 114 10.40 0.02 2.09
N ASP A 115 11.13 0.40 1.04
CA ASP A 115 10.84 1.61 0.29
C ASP A 115 9.76 1.37 -0.76
N SER A 116 8.60 2.00 -0.54
CA SER A 116 7.43 1.88 -1.39
C SER A 116 6.91 3.28 -1.73
N LEU A 117 6.44 3.46 -2.96
CA LEU A 117 5.74 4.64 -3.43
C LEU A 117 4.33 4.24 -3.86
N SER A 118 3.32 4.98 -3.40
CA SER A 118 1.95 4.89 -3.91
C SER A 118 1.73 5.97 -4.95
N ILE A 119 1.29 5.59 -6.13
CA ILE A 119 1.10 6.46 -7.29
C ILE A 119 -0.38 6.55 -7.58
N LEU A 120 -0.88 7.78 -7.73
CA LEU A 120 -2.19 8.08 -8.28
C LEU A 120 -1.96 8.84 -9.57
N ASN A 121 -2.47 8.33 -10.68
CA ASN A 121 -2.46 9.03 -11.95
C ASN A 121 -3.89 9.49 -12.29
N PRO A 122 -4.18 10.80 -12.20
CA PRO A 122 -5.50 11.34 -12.51
C PRO A 122 -5.92 11.13 -13.97
N SER A 123 -4.98 11.24 -14.92
CA SER A 123 -5.25 11.09 -16.35
C SER A 123 -5.63 9.66 -16.74
N LEU A 124 -5.09 8.67 -16.03
CA LEU A 124 -5.43 7.25 -16.21
C LEU A 124 -6.57 6.81 -15.28
N ASN A 125 -7.01 7.66 -14.35
CA ASN A 125 -7.90 7.30 -13.25
C ASN A 125 -7.47 5.99 -12.55
N HIS A 126 -6.16 5.84 -12.31
CA HIS A 126 -5.58 4.58 -11.84
C HIS A 126 -4.54 4.80 -10.75
N ALA A 127 -4.39 3.80 -9.87
CA ALA A 127 -3.43 3.81 -8.77
C ALA A 127 -2.67 2.48 -8.68
N TRP A 128 -1.37 2.56 -8.42
CA TRP A 128 -0.47 1.41 -8.30
C TRP A 128 0.72 1.76 -7.41
N ASN A 129 1.68 0.84 -7.27
CA ASN A 129 2.88 1.07 -6.47
C ASN A 129 4.19 0.87 -7.23
N TYR A 130 5.22 1.53 -6.71
CA TYR A 130 6.61 1.10 -6.88
C TYR A 130 7.15 0.58 -5.56
N ILE A 131 7.92 -0.51 -5.61
CA ILE A 131 8.59 -1.09 -4.46
C ILE A 131 10.07 -1.28 -4.79
N GLN A 132 10.95 -0.88 -3.88
CA GLN A 132 12.37 -1.17 -3.99
C GLN A 132 12.65 -2.53 -3.35
N ILE A 133 13.35 -3.39 -4.10
CA ILE A 133 13.78 -4.72 -3.69
C ILE A 133 15.24 -4.87 -4.14
N ASP A 134 16.14 -5.11 -3.19
CA ASP A 134 17.58 -5.28 -3.38
C ASP A 134 18.19 -4.14 -4.24
N GLY A 135 17.78 -2.89 -3.94
CA GLY A 135 18.23 -1.67 -4.60
C GLY A 135 17.61 -1.39 -5.97
N LYS A 136 16.74 -2.27 -6.48
CA LYS A 136 16.03 -2.09 -7.76
C LYS A 136 14.56 -1.78 -7.54
N TRP A 137 14.00 -0.92 -8.38
CA TRP A 137 12.58 -0.60 -8.32
C TRP A 137 11.76 -1.52 -9.23
N TYR A 138 10.56 -1.85 -8.75
CA TYR A 138 9.60 -2.72 -9.43
C TYR A 138 8.21 -2.10 -9.37
N ARG A 139 7.44 -2.22 -10.46
CA ARG A 139 6.01 -1.89 -10.46
C ARG A 139 5.24 -3.02 -9.77
N SER A 140 4.27 -2.66 -8.94
CA SER A 140 3.31 -3.58 -8.34
C SER A 140 1.90 -3.02 -8.56
N ASP A 141 1.00 -3.83 -9.10
CA ASP A 141 -0.38 -3.44 -9.36
C ASP A 141 -1.33 -4.56 -8.92
N GLY A 142 -1.72 -4.54 -7.65
CA GLY A 142 -2.61 -5.55 -7.08
C GLY A 142 -4.00 -5.55 -7.72
N SER A 143 -4.46 -4.40 -8.23
CA SER A 143 -5.75 -4.28 -8.92
C SER A 143 -5.75 -4.96 -10.28
N GLU A 144 -4.70 -4.79 -11.09
CA GLU A 144 -4.57 -5.50 -12.37
C GLU A 144 -4.53 -7.01 -12.16
N ILE A 145 -3.77 -7.48 -11.17
CA ILE A 145 -3.65 -8.91 -10.85
C ILE A 145 -5.01 -9.48 -10.43
N SER A 146 -5.75 -8.77 -9.58
CA SER A 146 -7.09 -9.20 -9.12
C SER A 146 -8.14 -9.15 -10.24
N ALA A 147 -8.08 -8.15 -11.13
CA ALA A 147 -9.09 -7.94 -12.19
C ALA A 147 -8.91 -8.85 -13.40
N PHE A 148 -7.67 -9.05 -13.86
CA PHE A 148 -7.38 -9.71 -15.14
C PHE A 148 -6.73 -11.08 -14.99
N GLY A 149 -6.33 -11.45 -13.76
CA GLY A 149 -5.50 -12.62 -13.51
C GLY A 149 -4.05 -12.37 -13.92
N GLY A 150 -3.12 -12.95 -13.18
CA GLY A 150 -1.69 -12.79 -13.42
C GLY A 150 -0.86 -13.40 -12.30
N ALA A 151 0.44 -13.55 -12.54
CA ALA A 151 1.37 -13.92 -11.50
C ALA A 151 1.78 -12.68 -10.71
N LEU A 152 1.95 -12.84 -9.39
CA LEU A 152 2.76 -11.93 -8.59
C LEU A 152 4.18 -11.96 -9.18
N ASP A 153 4.58 -10.90 -9.86
CA ASP A 153 5.85 -10.87 -10.57
C ASP A 153 6.52 -9.51 -10.44
N PHE A 154 7.63 -9.49 -9.71
CA PHE A 154 8.54 -8.35 -9.61
C PHE A 154 9.64 -8.51 -10.66
N ASP A 155 9.30 -8.28 -11.94
CA ASP A 155 10.27 -8.21 -13.04
C ASP A 155 10.66 -6.75 -13.33
N TYR A 156 11.93 -6.41 -13.10
CA TYR A 156 12.46 -5.05 -13.28
C TYR A 156 12.40 -4.59 -14.74
N ARG A 157 12.39 -5.53 -15.70
CA ARG A 157 12.30 -5.20 -17.13
C ARG A 157 10.96 -4.56 -17.46
N LYS A 158 9.88 -5.03 -16.83
CA LYS A 158 8.54 -4.45 -16.98
C LYS A 158 8.51 -2.99 -16.55
N LEU A 159 9.26 -2.61 -15.50
CA LEU A 159 9.39 -1.20 -15.10
C LEU A 159 10.15 -0.39 -16.15
N LYS A 160 11.26 -0.92 -16.67
CA LYS A 160 12.07 -0.22 -17.69
C LYS A 160 11.29 -0.02 -18.99
N ASP A 161 10.48 -0.99 -19.41
CA ASP A 161 9.67 -0.88 -20.62
C ASP A 161 8.47 0.04 -20.38
N ALA A 162 7.77 -0.09 -19.24
CA ALA A 162 6.69 0.82 -18.87
C ALA A 162 7.15 2.28 -18.77
N THR A 163 8.35 2.55 -18.24
CA THR A 163 8.89 3.91 -18.16
C THR A 163 9.25 4.49 -19.53
N ARG A 164 9.59 3.67 -20.52
CA ARG A 164 9.82 4.13 -21.91
C ARG A 164 8.52 4.46 -22.63
N GLU A 165 7.50 3.62 -22.46
CA GLU A 165 6.21 3.75 -23.14
C GLU A 165 5.29 4.80 -22.50
N MET A 166 5.41 4.99 -21.19
CA MET A 166 4.49 5.82 -20.40
C MET A 166 5.17 7.04 -19.76
N THR A 167 6.26 7.56 -20.34
CA THR A 167 7.00 8.75 -19.85
C THR A 167 6.10 9.93 -19.45
N THR A 168 4.94 10.10 -20.10
CA THR A 168 3.96 11.16 -19.82
C THR A 168 3.11 10.97 -18.56
N TYR A 169 3.17 9.79 -17.93
CA TYR A 169 2.25 9.39 -16.85
C TYR A 169 2.93 9.25 -15.48
N TYR A 170 4.25 9.43 -15.40
CA TYR A 170 4.99 9.35 -14.14
C TYR A 170 5.21 10.74 -13.55
N ASP A 171 5.01 10.88 -12.24
CA ASP A 171 5.39 12.10 -11.50
C ASP A 171 6.92 12.29 -11.62
N ALA A 172 7.38 13.50 -11.92
CA ALA A 172 8.79 13.85 -12.03
C ALA A 172 9.60 13.51 -10.76
N LYS A 173 8.99 13.65 -9.58
CA LYS A 173 9.58 13.24 -8.31
C LYS A 173 9.71 11.72 -8.22
N ALA A 174 8.71 10.98 -8.69
CA ALA A 174 8.80 9.52 -8.74
C ALA A 174 9.92 9.10 -9.69
N LEU A 175 10.00 9.66 -10.91
CA LEU A 175 11.09 9.37 -11.85
C LEU A 175 12.48 9.64 -11.26
N SER A 176 12.65 10.78 -10.59
CA SER A 176 13.91 11.13 -9.91
C SER A 176 14.28 10.14 -8.81
N ILE A 177 13.34 9.75 -7.93
CA ILE A 177 13.57 8.74 -6.89
C ILE A 177 13.89 7.37 -7.49
N LEU A 178 13.25 7.04 -8.61
CA LEU A 178 13.46 5.80 -9.34
C LEU A 178 14.78 5.78 -10.13
N GLY A 179 15.54 6.88 -10.15
CA GLY A 179 16.80 6.99 -10.88
C GLY A 179 16.67 7.22 -12.39
N PHE A 180 15.46 7.52 -12.87
CA PHE A 180 15.19 7.96 -14.24
C PHE A 180 15.32 9.48 -14.30
N ASN A 181 16.54 9.99 -14.21
CA ASN A 181 16.79 11.41 -14.46
C ASN A 181 16.59 11.68 -15.97
N GLN A 182 15.69 12.61 -16.29
CA GLN A 182 15.48 13.12 -17.65
C GLN A 182 16.64 14.04 -18.07
#